data_AF-A0A4R1MPK4-F1
#
_entry.id   AF-A0A4R1MPK4-F1
#
_cell.length_a   1.000
_cell.length_b   1.000
_cell.length_c   1.000
_cell.angle_alpha   90.00
_cell.angle_beta   90.00
_cell.angle_gamma   90.00
#
_symmetry.space_group_name_H-M   'P 1'
#
loop_
_entity.id
_entity.type
_entity.pdbx_description
1 polymer ?
#
loop_
_entity_poly.entity_id
_entity_poly.type
_entity_poly.pdbx_seq_one_letter_code
_entity_poly.pdbx_strand_id
1 'polypeptide(L)'
;MPRVARIRQNGAYYHIMCRSASEFLLFRDDHDKIRYLQVLKKCLNEFNGILLSYCLMDNHLHLLLNPLNVDISKFMHKLNLSYAIYYNKKYNRRGHVFADRFNSKIITNEKYFFIASLYIHNNPKDLSPYYKKHPHKYPFSSFSYYLGLENDAFNMVNKKILFSMLNPHYTNALAHYIKLNNIYNKLCKKEPIISPDLTNILTNLSMNTYFDELKKENTYEYISGKYLPLVDVNPRDIIYAVTNYFNISNPDLLREKYNRNILDYKSICIIMLRSFCDLTRKQICSLFGNMTISNVYYLSNRGNKILDEQYNRKLLYKTILSDVS
;
A
#
# COMPACT_ATOMS: atom_id res chain seq x y z
N MET A 1 -11.98 -25.13 -11.93
CA MET A 1 -10.65 -25.66 -11.55
C MET A 1 -10.33 -25.27 -10.11
N PRO A 2 -9.83 -26.19 -9.26
CA PRO A 2 -9.29 -25.81 -7.96
C PRO A 2 -8.01 -24.99 -8.17
N ARG A 3 -7.85 -23.88 -7.44
CA ARG A 3 -6.76 -22.89 -7.64
C ARG A 3 -5.85 -22.77 -6.42
N VAL A 4 -4.58 -22.45 -6.70
CA VAL A 4 -3.43 -22.46 -5.79
C VAL A 4 -3.43 -21.27 -4.81
N ALA A 5 -2.84 -21.45 -3.61
CA ALA A 5 -2.81 -20.46 -2.53
C ALA A 5 -1.98 -19.20 -2.87
N ARG A 6 -2.44 -18.04 -2.37
CA ARG A 6 -1.66 -16.78 -2.42
C ARG A 6 -0.45 -16.90 -1.51
N ILE A 7 0.74 -16.70 -2.09
CA ILE A 7 1.98 -16.60 -1.32
C ILE A 7 1.88 -15.38 -0.41
N ARG A 8 2.20 -15.55 0.87
CA ARG A 8 2.20 -14.50 1.89
C ARG A 8 3.62 -14.30 2.35
N GLN A 9 4.07 -13.04 2.43
CA GLN A 9 5.36 -12.71 3.00
C GLN A 9 5.24 -11.40 3.77
N ASN A 10 5.69 -11.41 5.03
CA ASN A 10 5.66 -10.23 5.89
C ASN A 10 6.55 -9.13 5.30
N GLY A 11 6.04 -7.90 5.29
CA GLY A 11 6.73 -6.76 4.72
C GLY A 11 6.89 -6.80 3.19
N ALA A 12 6.22 -7.72 2.49
CA ALA A 12 6.28 -7.77 1.04
C ALA A 12 5.49 -6.64 0.36
N TYR A 13 5.96 -6.26 -0.83
CA TYR A 13 5.25 -5.35 -1.70
C TYR A 13 4.45 -6.14 -2.73
N TYR A 14 3.26 -5.64 -3.04
CA TYR A 14 2.31 -6.28 -3.94
C TYR A 14 1.99 -5.31 -5.08
N HIS A 15 2.11 -5.78 -6.31
CA HIS A 15 1.40 -5.17 -7.44
C HIS A 15 -0.02 -5.73 -7.45
N ILE A 16 -0.99 -4.86 -7.31
CA ILE A 16 -2.41 -5.19 -7.17
C ILE A 16 -3.15 -4.64 -8.37
N MET A 17 -4.09 -5.41 -8.90
CA MET A 17 -5.06 -4.97 -9.91
C MET A 17 -6.48 -5.26 -9.44
N CYS A 18 -7.38 -4.28 -9.55
CA CYS A 18 -8.81 -4.49 -9.36
C CYS A 18 -9.55 -4.01 -10.60
N ARG A 19 -10.55 -4.75 -11.06
CA ARG A 19 -11.39 -4.39 -12.22
C ARG A 19 -12.88 -4.43 -11.87
N SER A 20 -13.69 -3.62 -12.56
CA SER A 20 -15.15 -3.76 -12.49
C SER A 20 -15.63 -4.96 -13.29
N ALA A 21 -16.86 -5.41 -13.00
CA ALA A 21 -17.58 -6.32 -13.88
C ALA A 21 -17.74 -5.67 -15.27
N SER A 22 -17.72 -6.47 -16.33
CA SER A 22 -17.74 -5.99 -17.73
C SER A 22 -18.93 -5.11 -18.08
N GLU A 23 -20.01 -5.19 -17.30
CA GLU A 23 -21.27 -4.48 -17.52
C GLU A 23 -21.24 -3.00 -17.11
N PHE A 24 -20.22 -2.54 -16.36
CA PHE A 24 -20.15 -1.14 -15.91
C PHE A 24 -18.74 -0.68 -15.56
N LEU A 25 -18.52 0.64 -15.62
CA LEU A 25 -17.27 1.26 -15.22
C LEU A 25 -17.09 1.22 -13.70
N LEU A 26 -15.86 0.93 -13.27
CA LEU A 26 -15.46 0.97 -11.87
C LEU A 26 -15.55 2.39 -11.31
N PHE A 27 -15.21 3.38 -12.14
CA PHE A 27 -15.37 4.80 -11.86
C PHE A 27 -16.13 5.43 -13.02
N ARG A 28 -17.35 5.93 -12.77
CA ARG A 28 -18.18 6.55 -13.82
C ARG A 28 -17.83 8.01 -14.04
N ASP A 29 -17.25 8.64 -13.03
CA ASP A 29 -16.79 10.01 -13.04
C ASP A 29 -15.51 10.16 -12.19
N ASP A 30 -14.99 11.38 -12.15
CA ASP A 30 -13.79 11.71 -11.38
C ASP A 30 -14.04 11.74 -9.87
N HIS A 31 -15.27 12.04 -9.45
CA HIS A 31 -15.64 11.99 -8.02
C HIS A 31 -15.50 10.57 -7.46
N ASP A 32 -15.77 9.55 -8.26
CA ASP A 32 -15.55 8.15 -7.89
C ASP A 32 -14.07 7.84 -7.66
N LYS A 33 -13.19 8.31 -8.55
CA LYS A 33 -11.74 8.12 -8.41
C LYS A 33 -11.21 8.87 -7.19
N ILE A 34 -11.63 10.12 -7.01
CA ILE A 34 -11.33 10.93 -5.81
C ILE A 34 -11.78 10.20 -4.55
N ARG A 35 -13.00 9.65 -4.57
CA ARG A 35 -13.53 8.93 -3.42
C ARG A 35 -12.74 7.67 -3.12
N TYR A 36 -12.33 6.92 -4.13
CA TYR A 36 -11.49 5.75 -3.95
C TYR A 36 -10.14 6.13 -3.32
N LEU A 37 -9.50 7.19 -3.79
CA LEU A 37 -8.25 7.71 -3.22
C LEU A 37 -8.43 8.14 -1.75
N GLN A 38 -9.55 8.78 -1.40
CA GLN A 38 -9.86 9.11 -0.01
C GLN A 38 -9.99 7.85 0.87
N VAL A 39 -10.66 6.81 0.37
CA VAL A 39 -10.81 5.53 1.09
C VAL A 39 -9.45 4.83 1.20
N LEU A 40 -8.65 4.83 0.12
CA LEU A 40 -7.30 4.28 0.11
C LEU A 40 -6.42 4.96 1.15
N LYS A 41 -6.41 6.30 1.22
CA LYS A 41 -5.69 7.05 2.27
C LYS A 41 -6.11 6.63 3.68
N LYS A 42 -7.42 6.48 3.92
CA LYS A 42 -7.93 5.99 5.21
C LYS A 42 -7.43 4.58 5.53
N CYS A 43 -7.44 3.67 4.55
CA CYS A 43 -6.91 2.32 4.73
C CYS A 43 -5.40 2.30 4.96
N LEU A 44 -4.63 3.11 4.21
CA LEU A 44 -3.18 3.25 4.40
C LEU A 44 -2.86 3.72 5.82
N ASN A 45 -3.50 4.80 6.29
CA ASN A 45 -3.32 5.28 7.66
C ASN A 45 -3.75 4.22 8.68
N GLU A 46 -4.88 3.55 8.44
CA GLU A 46 -5.37 2.52 9.34
C GLU A 46 -4.41 1.34 9.48
N PHE A 47 -3.85 0.84 8.39
CA PHE A 47 -3.02 -0.36 8.41
C PHE A 47 -1.52 -0.07 8.38
N ASN A 48 -1.13 1.21 8.50
CA ASN A 48 0.24 1.67 8.28
C ASN A 48 0.79 1.25 6.92
N GLY A 49 -0.08 1.11 5.92
CA GLY A 49 0.32 0.67 4.60
C GLY A 49 1.19 1.72 3.89
N ILE A 50 2.13 1.26 3.09
CA ILE A 50 3.00 2.09 2.27
C ILE A 50 2.58 1.94 0.81
N LEU A 51 2.11 3.02 0.20
CA LEU A 51 1.81 3.08 -1.23
C LEU A 51 3.01 3.66 -1.98
N LEU A 52 3.48 2.95 -3.00
CA LEU A 52 4.57 3.40 -3.87
C LEU A 52 4.04 4.02 -5.16
N SER A 53 3.15 3.32 -5.87
CA SER A 53 2.60 3.79 -7.14
C SER A 53 1.11 3.47 -7.24
N TYR A 54 0.36 4.30 -7.95
CA TYR A 54 -1.01 4.00 -8.31
C TYR A 54 -1.41 4.54 -9.69
N CYS A 55 -2.42 3.92 -10.28
CA CYS A 55 -3.16 4.42 -11.45
C CYS A 55 -4.61 3.92 -11.38
N LEU A 56 -5.59 4.81 -11.46
CA LEU A 56 -7.02 4.49 -11.50
C LEU A 56 -7.55 4.83 -12.90
N MET A 57 -7.84 3.83 -13.71
CA MET A 57 -8.54 3.96 -15.00
C MET A 57 -10.03 3.66 -14.80
N ASP A 58 -10.89 4.02 -15.76
CA ASP A 58 -12.35 3.93 -15.57
C ASP A 58 -12.86 2.52 -15.28
N ASN A 59 -12.22 1.48 -15.84
CA ASN A 59 -12.63 0.07 -15.68
C ASN A 59 -11.75 -0.73 -14.71
N HIS A 60 -10.57 -0.22 -14.32
CA HIS A 60 -9.67 -0.92 -13.42
C HIS A 60 -8.68 0.03 -12.73
N LEU A 61 -7.99 -0.47 -11.72
CA LEU A 61 -6.94 0.26 -11.02
C LEU A 61 -5.75 -0.65 -10.78
N HIS A 62 -4.58 -0.02 -10.65
CA HIS A 62 -3.37 -0.66 -10.20
C HIS A 62 -2.77 0.05 -8.98
N LEU A 63 -2.28 -0.74 -8.01
CA LEU A 63 -1.54 -0.25 -6.84
C LEU A 63 -0.23 -1.02 -6.71
N LEU A 64 0.85 -0.33 -6.34
CA LEU A 64 2.06 -0.95 -5.79
C LEU A 64 2.10 -0.61 -4.30
N LEU A 65 1.78 -1.60 -3.47
CA LEU A 65 1.40 -1.41 -2.07
C LEU A 65 2.11 -2.43 -1.17
N ASN A 66 2.58 -1.97 -0.02
CA ASN A 66 2.99 -2.84 1.09
C ASN A 66 2.02 -2.62 2.27
N PRO A 67 1.26 -3.63 2.70
CA PRO A 67 0.39 -3.54 3.87
C PRO A 67 1.16 -3.64 5.20
N LEU A 68 2.49 -3.56 5.16
CA LEU A 68 3.46 -3.87 6.20
C LEU A 68 3.26 -5.29 6.74
N ASN A 69 2.65 -5.38 7.91
CA ASN A 69 2.48 -6.63 8.65
C ASN A 69 1.02 -7.10 8.65
N VAL A 70 0.15 -6.41 7.92
CA VAL A 70 -1.27 -6.76 7.81
C VAL A 70 -1.46 -7.65 6.58
N ASP A 71 -2.34 -8.65 6.68
CA ASP A 71 -2.74 -9.47 5.54
C ASP A 71 -3.28 -8.57 4.41
N ILE A 72 -2.69 -8.67 3.21
CA ILE A 72 -3.11 -7.87 2.06
C ILE A 72 -4.59 -8.07 1.72
N SER A 73 -5.13 -9.27 1.97
CA SER A 73 -6.54 -9.59 1.77
C SER A 73 -7.43 -8.81 2.73
N LYS A 74 -7.00 -8.61 3.97
CA LYS A 74 -7.70 -7.80 4.97
C LYS A 74 -7.69 -6.32 4.59
N PHE A 75 -6.53 -5.82 4.14
CA PHE A 75 -6.40 -4.46 3.62
C PHE A 75 -7.35 -4.22 2.44
N MET A 76 -7.24 -5.05 1.40
CA MET A 76 -8.01 -4.90 0.17
C MET A 76 -9.50 -5.17 0.36
N HIS A 77 -9.88 -6.10 1.24
CA HIS A 77 -11.29 -6.31 1.58
C HIS A 77 -11.90 -5.04 2.16
N LYS A 78 -11.22 -4.39 3.12
CA LYS A 78 -11.71 -3.14 3.71
C LYS A 78 -11.79 -2.00 2.69
N LEU A 79 -10.77 -1.85 1.86
CA LEU A 79 -10.73 -0.83 0.79
C LEU A 79 -11.88 -1.02 -0.20
N ASN A 80 -11.98 -2.21 -0.78
CA ASN A 80 -12.97 -2.51 -1.80
C ASN A 80 -14.40 -2.48 -1.25
N LEU A 81 -14.63 -3.00 -0.04
CA LEU A 81 -15.95 -2.93 0.61
C LEU A 81 -16.37 -1.48 0.85
N SER A 82 -15.47 -0.65 1.39
CA SER A 82 -15.78 0.76 1.69
C SER A 82 -16.12 1.55 0.43
N TYR A 83 -15.41 1.29 -0.67
CA TYR A 83 -15.70 1.89 -1.97
C TYR A 83 -17.03 1.35 -2.55
N ALA A 84 -17.26 0.05 -2.50
CA ALA A 84 -18.47 -0.56 -3.04
C ALA A 84 -19.75 -0.05 -2.33
N ILE A 85 -19.71 0.16 -1.01
CA ILE A 85 -20.81 0.77 -0.25
C ILE A 85 -21.10 2.18 -0.75
N TYR A 86 -20.05 3.00 -0.96
CA TYR A 86 -20.22 4.33 -1.53
C TYR A 86 -20.82 4.28 -2.94
N TYR A 87 -20.26 3.44 -3.82
CA TYR A 87 -20.67 3.34 -5.22
C TYR A 87 -22.13 2.91 -5.33
N ASN A 88 -22.53 1.88 -4.59
CA ASN A 88 -23.90 1.39 -4.56
C ASN A 88 -24.87 2.45 -4.02
N LYS A 89 -24.49 3.20 -2.98
CA LYS A 89 -25.30 4.30 -2.47
C LYS A 89 -25.44 5.44 -3.50
N LYS A 90 -24.33 5.87 -4.12
CA LYS A 90 -24.32 6.98 -5.08
C LYS A 90 -25.16 6.68 -6.32
N TYR A 91 -25.09 5.45 -6.82
CA TYR A 91 -25.77 5.05 -8.06
C TYR A 91 -27.07 4.27 -7.82
N ASN A 92 -27.58 4.24 -6.59
CA ASN A 92 -28.77 3.47 -6.18
C ASN A 92 -28.74 2.01 -6.69
N ARG A 93 -27.57 1.37 -6.57
CA ARG A 93 -27.33 -0.02 -7.00
C ARG A 93 -27.30 -0.96 -5.81
N ARG A 94 -27.48 -2.25 -6.11
CA ARG A 94 -27.25 -3.37 -5.19
C ARG A 94 -26.30 -4.36 -5.87
N GLY A 95 -25.60 -5.16 -5.06
CA GLY A 95 -24.70 -6.21 -5.54
C GLY A 95 -23.23 -5.78 -5.67
N HIS A 96 -22.47 -6.58 -6.40
CA HIS A 96 -21.01 -6.44 -6.53
C HIS A 96 -20.63 -5.27 -7.45
N VAL A 97 -19.55 -4.58 -7.10
CA VAL A 97 -18.96 -3.48 -7.90
C VAL A 97 -17.69 -3.94 -8.62
N PHE A 98 -16.89 -4.78 -7.96
CA PHE A 98 -15.71 -5.39 -8.55
C PHE A 98 -16.12 -6.71 -9.23
N ALA A 99 -15.50 -7.03 -10.38
CA ALA A 99 -15.80 -8.26 -11.14
C ALA A 99 -15.52 -9.51 -10.32
N ASP A 100 -14.35 -9.52 -9.70
CA ASP A 100 -13.87 -10.59 -8.83
C ASP A 100 -13.01 -9.92 -7.75
N ARG A 101 -12.31 -10.72 -6.94
CA ARG A 101 -11.33 -10.19 -6.00
C ARG A 101 -10.16 -9.57 -6.75
N PHE A 102 -9.38 -8.79 -6.00
CA PHE A 102 -8.16 -8.21 -6.51
C PHE A 102 -7.14 -9.29 -6.92
N ASN A 103 -6.48 -9.05 -8.04
CA ASN A 103 -5.27 -9.76 -8.43
C ASN A 103 -4.08 -9.17 -7.66
N SER A 104 -3.11 -10.00 -7.32
CA SER A 104 -1.92 -9.56 -6.59
C SER A 104 -0.69 -10.38 -6.96
N LYS A 105 0.43 -9.71 -7.22
CA LYS A 105 1.74 -10.31 -7.43
C LYS A 105 2.73 -9.78 -6.41
N ILE A 106 3.40 -10.68 -5.67
CA ILE A 106 4.48 -10.29 -4.76
C ILE A 106 5.69 -9.83 -5.58
N ILE A 107 6.27 -8.72 -5.15
CA ILE A 107 7.51 -8.18 -5.70
C ILE A 107 8.66 -8.67 -4.81
N THR A 108 9.42 -9.64 -5.29
CA THR A 108 10.51 -10.30 -4.55
C THR A 108 11.90 -9.73 -4.87
N ASN A 109 12.02 -8.87 -5.87
CA ASN A 109 13.30 -8.31 -6.34
C ASN A 109 13.19 -6.80 -6.49
N GLU A 110 14.19 -6.05 -6.02
CA GLU A 110 14.30 -4.60 -6.18
C GLU A 110 14.07 -4.13 -7.61
N LYS A 111 14.58 -4.87 -8.61
CA LYS A 111 14.38 -4.51 -10.01
C LYS A 111 12.90 -4.60 -10.44
N TYR A 112 12.14 -5.54 -9.89
CA TYR A 112 10.70 -5.65 -10.15
C TYR A 112 9.91 -4.48 -9.55
N PHE A 113 10.43 -3.79 -8.52
CA PHE A 113 9.79 -2.56 -8.02
C PHE A 113 9.76 -1.48 -9.08
N PHE A 114 10.87 -1.26 -9.78
CA PHE A 114 10.95 -0.25 -10.84
C PHE A 114 10.04 -0.61 -12.00
N ILE A 115 10.04 -1.87 -12.43
CA ILE A 115 9.19 -2.30 -13.55
C ILE A 115 7.71 -2.17 -13.18
N ALA A 116 7.30 -2.61 -11.98
CA ALA A 116 5.93 -2.46 -11.52
C ALA A 116 5.51 -0.98 -11.46
N SER A 117 6.37 -0.12 -10.90
CA SER A 117 6.13 1.33 -10.83
C SER A 117 5.95 1.94 -12.22
N LEU A 118 6.87 1.65 -13.16
CA LEU A 118 6.82 2.14 -14.53
C LEU A 118 5.63 1.60 -15.31
N TYR A 119 5.27 0.33 -15.13
CA TYR A 119 4.07 -0.26 -15.71
C TYR A 119 2.84 0.50 -15.24
N ILE A 120 2.67 0.69 -13.93
CA ILE A 120 1.54 1.41 -13.35
C ILE A 120 1.45 2.84 -13.92
N HIS A 121 2.57 3.56 -13.99
CA HIS A 121 2.61 4.93 -14.50
C HIS A 121 2.38 5.06 -16.01
N ASN A 122 2.64 4.00 -16.78
CA ASN A 122 2.43 3.98 -18.22
C ASN A 122 1.08 3.38 -18.64
N ASN A 123 0.28 2.80 -17.73
CA ASN A 123 -1.08 2.32 -18.02
C ASN A 123 -1.97 3.36 -18.73
N PRO A 124 -1.95 4.66 -18.38
CA PRO A 124 -2.77 5.66 -19.06
C PRO A 124 -2.52 5.76 -20.58
N LYS A 125 -1.40 5.24 -21.10
CA LYS A 125 -1.10 5.28 -22.54
C LYS A 125 -2.13 4.59 -23.41
N ASP A 126 -2.86 3.64 -22.84
CA ASP A 126 -3.87 2.86 -23.57
C ASP A 126 -5.24 3.56 -23.59
N LEU A 127 -5.40 4.70 -22.90
CA LEU A 127 -6.66 5.45 -22.85
C LEU A 127 -6.93 6.28 -24.11
N SER A 128 -5.91 6.96 -24.65
CA SER A 128 -6.10 7.87 -25.80
C SER A 128 -4.77 8.22 -26.49
N PRO A 129 -4.80 8.72 -27.74
CA PRO A 129 -3.60 9.24 -28.41
C PRO A 129 -2.88 10.35 -27.64
N TYR A 130 -3.62 11.13 -26.84
CA TYR A 130 -3.06 12.16 -25.97
C TYR A 130 -2.24 11.53 -24.82
N TYR A 131 -2.84 10.63 -24.04
CA TYR A 131 -2.15 9.99 -22.92
C TYR A 131 -1.06 9.02 -23.37
N LYS A 132 -1.13 8.48 -24.59
CA LYS A 132 -0.05 7.71 -25.21
C LYS A 132 1.26 8.50 -25.26
N LYS A 133 1.19 9.81 -25.54
CA LYS A 133 2.33 10.73 -25.57
C LYS A 133 2.59 11.38 -24.20
N HIS A 134 1.54 11.57 -23.41
CA HIS A 134 1.59 12.33 -22.15
C HIS A 134 1.00 11.56 -20.96
N PRO A 135 1.52 10.36 -20.61
CA PRO A 135 0.98 9.56 -19.51
C PRO A 135 1.03 10.28 -18.15
N HIS A 136 2.02 11.12 -17.94
CA HIS A 136 2.19 11.92 -16.72
C HIS A 136 1.15 13.03 -16.55
N LYS A 137 0.36 13.34 -17.59
CA LYS A 137 -0.76 14.30 -17.53
C LYS A 137 -2.06 13.64 -17.10
N TYR A 138 -2.08 12.33 -16.86
CA TYR A 138 -3.27 11.65 -16.36
C TYR A 138 -3.43 11.89 -14.85
N PRO A 139 -4.50 12.58 -14.40
CA PRO A 139 -4.59 13.11 -13.04
C PRO A 139 -4.80 12.02 -11.97
N PHE A 140 -5.25 10.83 -12.37
CA PHE A 140 -5.49 9.71 -11.45
C PHE A 140 -4.38 8.68 -11.46
N SER A 141 -3.14 9.13 -11.67
CA SER A 141 -1.93 8.35 -11.49
C SER A 141 -0.91 9.11 -10.66
N SER A 142 -0.09 8.40 -9.88
CA SER A 142 1.00 9.03 -9.14
C SER A 142 2.20 9.46 -10.00
N PHE A 143 2.11 9.37 -11.34
CA PHE A 143 3.25 9.62 -12.21
C PHE A 143 3.72 11.09 -12.17
N SER A 144 2.80 12.06 -12.17
CA SER A 144 3.14 13.49 -12.05
C SER A 144 3.94 13.78 -10.78
N TYR A 145 3.59 13.11 -9.67
CA TYR A 145 4.27 13.25 -8.38
C TYR A 145 5.69 12.67 -8.42
N TYR A 146 5.90 11.58 -9.15
CA TYR A 146 7.23 11.03 -9.36
C TYR A 146 8.12 11.99 -10.14
N LEU A 147 7.55 12.68 -11.13
CA LEU A 147 8.27 13.65 -11.94
C LEU A 147 8.48 15.01 -11.26
N GLY A 148 7.87 15.23 -10.09
CA GLY A 148 7.93 16.51 -9.38
C GLY A 148 7.15 17.63 -10.07
N LEU A 149 6.19 17.27 -10.93
CA LEU A 149 5.34 18.22 -11.65
C LEU A 149 4.16 18.68 -10.81
N GLU A 150 3.73 17.84 -9.87
CA GLU A 150 2.60 18.09 -8.98
C GLU A 150 2.92 17.60 -7.57
N ASN A 151 2.27 18.20 -6.58
CA ASN A 151 2.28 17.71 -5.21
C ASN A 151 1.23 16.60 -5.03
N ASP A 152 1.54 15.61 -4.19
CA ASP A 152 0.58 14.58 -3.83
C ASP A 152 -0.52 15.16 -2.94
N ALA A 153 -1.68 15.46 -3.54
CA ALA A 153 -2.82 16.09 -2.86
C ALA A 153 -3.31 15.32 -1.64
N PHE A 154 -3.10 14.00 -1.59
CA PHE A 154 -3.50 13.17 -0.46
C PHE A 154 -2.35 12.79 0.48
N ASN A 155 -1.11 13.19 0.15
CA ASN A 155 0.12 12.86 0.87
C ASN A 155 0.17 11.37 1.27
N MET A 156 0.01 10.48 0.28
CA MET A 156 -0.11 9.04 0.47
C MET A 156 0.98 8.23 -0.25
N VAL A 157 1.68 8.83 -1.21
CA VAL A 157 2.70 8.17 -2.05
C VAL A 157 4.09 8.33 -1.45
N ASN A 158 4.74 7.23 -1.12
CA ASN A 158 6.10 7.20 -0.60
C ASN A 158 7.13 6.88 -1.70
N LYS A 159 7.41 7.86 -2.57
CA LYS A 159 8.44 7.71 -3.63
C LYS A 159 9.87 7.62 -3.10
N LYS A 160 10.13 8.03 -1.85
CA LYS A 160 11.48 8.04 -1.25
C LYS A 160 12.10 6.66 -1.21
N ILE A 161 11.30 5.61 -0.99
CA ILE A 161 11.76 4.22 -0.96
C ILE A 161 12.36 3.84 -2.32
N LEU A 162 11.58 4.01 -3.39
CA LEU A 162 12.05 3.76 -4.76
C LEU A 162 13.23 4.65 -5.13
N PHE A 163 13.22 5.92 -4.74
CA PHE A 163 14.31 6.85 -5.08
C PHE A 163 15.61 6.51 -4.35
N SER A 164 15.53 6.06 -3.09
CA SER A 164 16.70 5.60 -2.33
C SER A 164 17.34 4.34 -2.93
N MET A 165 16.53 3.47 -3.53
CA MET A 165 17.03 2.29 -4.27
C MET A 165 17.70 2.67 -5.59
N LEU A 166 17.28 3.78 -6.23
CA LEU A 166 17.91 4.28 -7.47
C LEU A 166 19.20 5.04 -7.23
N ASN A 167 19.24 5.82 -6.16
CA ASN A 167 20.41 6.59 -5.80
C ASN A 167 20.40 6.85 -4.28
N PRO A 168 21.38 6.32 -3.53
CA PRO A 168 21.45 6.48 -2.07
C PRO A 168 21.46 7.95 -1.61
N HIS A 169 21.94 8.87 -2.45
CA HIS A 169 22.04 10.29 -2.12
C HIS A 169 20.85 11.14 -2.57
N TYR A 170 19.82 10.55 -3.20
CA TYR A 170 18.57 11.20 -3.67
C TYR A 170 18.74 12.34 -4.70
N THR A 171 19.90 13.01 -4.76
CA THR A 171 20.23 14.20 -5.56
C THR A 171 20.01 14.02 -7.06
N ASN A 172 20.03 12.78 -7.56
CA ASN A 172 19.78 12.44 -8.97
C ASN A 172 18.67 11.40 -9.19
N ALA A 173 17.90 11.03 -8.17
CA ALA A 173 16.93 9.94 -8.27
C ALA A 173 15.80 10.22 -9.28
N LEU A 174 15.35 11.47 -9.38
CA LEU A 174 14.37 11.90 -10.39
C LEU A 174 14.90 11.70 -11.82
N ALA A 175 16.13 12.16 -12.09
CA ALA A 175 16.76 12.02 -13.39
C ALA A 175 16.93 10.54 -13.77
N HIS A 176 17.29 9.68 -12.81
CA HIS A 176 17.35 8.23 -13.03
C HIS A 176 15.98 7.62 -13.31
N TYR A 177 14.93 8.04 -12.60
CA TYR A 177 13.57 7.56 -12.86
C TYR A 177 13.10 7.93 -14.27
N ILE A 178 13.36 9.17 -14.72
CA ILE A 178 13.06 9.62 -16.08
C ILE A 178 13.82 8.79 -17.11
N LYS A 179 15.12 8.56 -16.90
CA LYS A 179 15.94 7.72 -17.78
C LYS A 179 15.40 6.28 -17.84
N LEU A 180 15.05 5.68 -16.70
CA LEU A 180 14.44 4.35 -16.65
C LEU A 180 13.10 4.30 -17.39
N ASN A 181 12.24 5.30 -17.25
CA ASN A 181 11.00 5.38 -18.00
C ASN A 181 11.24 5.46 -19.52
N ASN A 182 12.26 6.20 -19.96
CA ASN A 182 12.64 6.25 -21.37
C ASN A 182 13.11 4.89 -21.89
N ILE A 183 13.97 4.20 -21.13
CA ILE A 183 14.43 2.84 -21.47
C ILE A 183 13.23 1.87 -21.51
N TYR A 184 12.36 1.90 -20.49
CA TYR A 184 11.13 1.11 -20.45
C TYR A 184 10.26 1.30 -21.70
N ASN A 185 10.11 2.54 -22.16
CA ASN A 185 9.33 2.85 -23.35
C ASN A 185 9.98 2.35 -24.64
N LYS A 186 11.31 2.42 -24.76
CA LYS A 186 12.05 1.82 -25.87
C LYS A 186 11.89 0.30 -25.89
N LEU A 187 11.99 -0.34 -24.72
CA LEU A 187 11.79 -1.79 -24.56
C LEU A 187 10.40 -2.22 -25.02
N CYS A 188 9.35 -1.52 -24.58
CA CYS A 188 7.97 -1.83 -24.97
C CYS A 188 7.75 -1.75 -26.50
N LYS A 189 8.55 -0.94 -27.20
CA LYS A 189 8.53 -0.79 -28.66
C LYS A 189 9.56 -1.66 -29.39
N LYS A 190 10.37 -2.44 -28.67
CA LYS A 190 11.49 -3.23 -29.21
C LYS A 190 12.54 -2.37 -29.94
N GLU A 191 12.74 -1.13 -29.50
CA GLU A 191 13.76 -0.22 -30.01
C GLU A 191 15.16 -0.51 -29.39
N PRO A 192 16.27 -0.24 -30.10
CA PRO A 192 17.62 -0.44 -29.57
C PRO A 192 17.93 0.51 -28.40
N ILE A 193 18.66 0.00 -27.40
CA ILE A 193 19.03 0.75 -26.19
C ILE A 193 20.54 1.01 -26.18
N ILE A 194 20.93 2.27 -25.99
CA ILE A 194 22.32 2.71 -25.86
C ILE A 194 22.45 3.38 -24.49
N SER A 195 22.61 2.60 -23.41
CA SER A 195 22.85 3.11 -22.05
C SER A 195 23.29 2.00 -21.08
N PRO A 196 24.55 1.56 -21.07
CA PRO A 196 24.99 0.34 -20.35
C PRO A 196 24.55 0.25 -18.87
N ASP A 197 24.65 1.33 -18.10
CA ASP A 197 24.51 1.30 -16.64
C ASP A 197 23.07 1.06 -16.15
N LEU A 198 22.10 1.83 -16.66
CA LEU A 198 20.67 1.68 -16.31
C LEU A 198 19.99 0.55 -17.09
N THR A 199 20.57 0.15 -18.22
CA THR A 199 20.09 -0.98 -19.02
C THR A 199 20.22 -2.26 -18.21
N ASN A 200 21.32 -2.47 -17.48
CA ASN A 200 21.52 -3.63 -16.58
C ASN A 200 20.44 -3.79 -15.47
N ILE A 201 19.76 -2.70 -15.07
CA ILE A 201 18.62 -2.76 -14.14
C ILE A 201 17.40 -3.40 -14.82
N LEU A 202 17.20 -3.19 -16.11
CA LEU A 202 16.03 -3.64 -16.86
C LEU A 202 16.28 -4.86 -17.78
N THR A 203 17.51 -5.10 -18.25
CA THR A 203 17.84 -6.15 -19.26
C THR A 203 18.30 -7.49 -18.69
N ASN A 204 18.87 -7.52 -17.49
CA ASN A 204 19.24 -8.79 -16.82
C ASN A 204 18.03 -9.52 -16.19
N LEU A 205 16.83 -8.97 -16.38
CA LEU A 205 15.58 -9.64 -16.08
C LEU A 205 15.09 -10.21 -17.39
N SER A 206 14.55 -11.43 -17.38
CA SER A 206 13.66 -11.85 -18.45
C SER A 206 12.38 -11.00 -18.35
N MET A 207 12.47 -9.74 -18.81
CA MET A 207 11.39 -8.76 -18.88
C MET A 207 10.19 -9.34 -19.61
N ASN A 208 10.45 -10.18 -20.62
CA ASN A 208 9.44 -10.97 -21.30
C ASN A 208 8.64 -11.81 -20.30
N THR A 209 9.26 -12.48 -19.34
CA THR A 209 8.54 -13.30 -18.33
C THR A 209 7.68 -12.46 -17.41
N TYR A 210 8.17 -11.33 -16.90
CA TYR A 210 7.34 -10.45 -16.05
C TYR A 210 6.18 -9.81 -16.82
N PHE A 211 6.42 -9.36 -18.05
CA PHE A 211 5.38 -8.80 -18.92
C PHE A 211 4.40 -9.86 -19.43
N ASP A 212 4.86 -11.06 -19.77
CA ASP A 212 4.02 -12.18 -20.21
C ASP A 212 3.19 -12.68 -19.04
N GLU A 213 3.75 -12.68 -17.83
CA GLU A 213 2.99 -12.92 -16.59
C GLU A 213 1.95 -11.82 -16.35
N LEU A 214 2.29 -10.54 -16.50
CA LEU A 214 1.32 -9.43 -16.38
C LEU A 214 0.25 -9.43 -17.49
N LYS A 215 0.59 -9.82 -18.71
CA LYS A 215 -0.34 -9.88 -19.85
C LYS A 215 -1.25 -11.10 -19.82
N LYS A 216 -0.84 -12.18 -19.16
CA LYS A 216 -1.69 -13.37 -18.92
C LYS A 216 -2.78 -13.15 -17.85
N GLU A 217 -2.81 -12.01 -17.14
CA GLU A 217 -3.59 -11.78 -15.90
C GLU A 217 -5.13 -11.67 -16.03
N ASN A 218 -5.75 -12.06 -17.15
CA ASN A 218 -7.20 -12.04 -17.31
C ASN A 218 -7.96 -13.19 -16.65
N THR A 219 -7.30 -14.13 -15.96
CA THR A 219 -7.96 -15.30 -15.34
C THR A 219 -7.40 -15.66 -13.94
N TYR A 220 -8.05 -15.26 -12.85
CA TYR A 220 -7.80 -15.81 -11.49
C TYR A 220 -9.06 -15.76 -10.60
N GLU A 221 -9.36 -16.82 -9.84
CA GLU A 221 -10.47 -16.96 -8.87
C GLU A 221 -9.91 -17.62 -7.59
N TYR A 222 -10.61 -17.48 -6.46
CA TYR A 222 -10.23 -17.80 -5.06
C TYR A 222 -11.32 -18.67 -4.37
N ILE A 223 -11.00 -19.37 -3.28
CA ILE A 223 -11.83 -19.68 -2.10
C ILE A 223 -10.87 -19.89 -0.90
N SER A 224 -11.38 -19.59 0.30
CA SER A 224 -10.73 -19.44 1.61
C SER A 224 -10.03 -20.68 2.18
N GLY A 225 -8.77 -20.50 2.61
CA GLY A 225 -8.06 -21.36 3.56
C GLY A 225 -7.20 -20.50 4.48
N LYS A 226 -7.53 -20.47 5.78
CA LYS A 226 -6.71 -19.85 6.83
C LYS A 226 -5.39 -20.63 6.96
N TYR A 227 -4.27 -19.96 6.73
CA TYR A 227 -3.05 -20.23 7.48
C TYR A 227 -2.24 -18.93 7.60
N LEU A 228 -2.04 -18.50 8.85
CA LEU A 228 -1.34 -17.28 9.25
C LEU A 228 0.14 -17.60 9.46
N PRO A 229 1.07 -16.88 8.81
CA PRO A 229 2.37 -16.60 9.39
C PRO A 229 2.35 -15.14 9.86
N LEU A 230 1.61 -14.88 10.94
CA LEU A 230 1.90 -13.70 11.76
C LEU A 230 3.31 -13.91 12.33
N VAL A 231 4.05 -12.82 12.58
CA VAL A 231 4.93 -12.89 13.73
C VAL A 231 3.95 -12.97 14.89
N ASP A 232 3.65 -14.17 15.39
CA ASP A 232 2.64 -14.38 16.43
C ASP A 232 3.21 -13.91 17.78
N VAL A 233 3.56 -12.62 17.84
CA VAL A 233 4.12 -11.99 19.02
C VAL A 233 2.99 -11.82 20.01
N ASN A 234 3.21 -12.23 21.25
CA ASN A 234 2.22 -12.06 22.29
C ASN A 234 1.92 -10.56 22.46
N PRO A 235 0.64 -10.13 22.49
CA PRO A 235 0.27 -8.75 22.77
C PRO A 235 0.93 -8.17 24.02
N ARG A 236 1.19 -8.99 25.04
CA ARG A 236 1.91 -8.56 26.25
C ARG A 236 3.35 -8.16 25.95
N ASP A 237 4.07 -8.90 25.13
CA ASP A 237 5.47 -8.60 24.80
C ASP A 237 5.57 -7.27 24.05
N ILE A 238 4.63 -7.01 23.13
CA ILE A 238 4.52 -5.71 22.46
C ILE A 238 4.22 -4.58 23.46
N ILE A 239 3.33 -4.81 24.42
CA ILE A 239 3.04 -3.83 25.48
C ILE A 239 4.31 -3.54 26.29
N TYR A 240 5.07 -4.56 26.70
CA TYR A 240 6.32 -4.40 27.44
C TYR A 240 7.40 -3.69 26.63
N ALA A 241 7.62 -4.07 25.37
CA ALA A 241 8.58 -3.40 24.49
C ALA A 241 8.26 -1.91 24.33
N VAL A 242 6.98 -1.57 24.11
CA VAL A 242 6.56 -0.16 24.02
C VAL A 242 6.70 0.55 25.38
N THR A 243 6.45 -0.14 26.48
CA THR A 243 6.62 0.41 27.84
C THR A 243 8.08 0.78 28.11
N ASN A 244 9.01 -0.11 27.75
CA ASN A 244 10.45 0.12 27.83
C ASN A 244 10.89 1.29 26.95
N TYR A 245 10.41 1.35 25.71
CA TYR A 245 10.73 2.44 24.79
C TYR A 245 10.35 3.82 25.34
N PHE A 246 9.22 3.92 26.04
CA PHE A 246 8.74 5.17 26.65
C PHE A 246 9.28 5.41 28.07
N ASN A 247 10.14 4.54 28.61
CA ASN A 247 10.61 4.57 30.01
C ASN A 247 9.45 4.64 31.03
N ILE A 248 8.38 3.89 30.77
CA ILE A 248 7.21 3.85 31.63
C ILE A 248 7.37 2.76 32.69
N SER A 249 7.09 3.10 33.95
CA SER A 249 7.32 2.20 35.09
C SER A 249 6.30 1.06 35.19
N ASN A 250 5.09 1.24 34.65
CA ASN A 250 4.00 0.26 34.75
C ASN A 250 3.21 0.15 33.43
N PRO A 251 3.18 -1.03 32.77
CA PRO A 251 2.38 -1.25 31.56
C PRO A 251 0.86 -1.12 31.77
N ASP A 252 0.35 -1.31 32.99
CA ASP A 252 -1.08 -1.19 33.28
C ASP A 252 -1.61 0.24 33.18
N LEU A 253 -0.73 1.25 33.03
CA LEU A 253 -1.13 2.62 32.72
C LEU A 253 -1.95 2.70 31.41
N LEU A 254 -1.81 1.73 30.50
CA LEU A 254 -2.68 1.62 29.31
C LEU A 254 -4.18 1.61 29.65
N ARG A 255 -4.56 1.20 30.86
CA ARG A 255 -5.95 1.11 31.32
C ARG A 255 -6.48 2.40 31.94
N GLU A 256 -5.62 3.36 32.29
CA GLU A 256 -6.02 4.58 32.99
C GLU A 256 -6.89 5.50 32.13
N LYS A 257 -7.95 6.06 32.71
CA LYS A 257 -8.78 7.06 32.01
C LYS A 257 -8.21 8.46 32.25
N TYR A 258 -8.42 9.34 31.26
CA TYR A 258 -8.17 10.79 31.36
C TYR A 258 -6.73 11.24 31.68
N ASN A 259 -5.74 10.34 31.61
CA ASN A 259 -4.34 10.70 31.76
C ASN A 259 -3.77 11.16 30.40
N ARG A 260 -3.51 12.48 30.27
CA ARG A 260 -2.99 13.07 29.03
C ARG A 260 -1.52 12.72 28.78
N ASN A 261 -0.75 12.47 29.84
CA ASN A 261 0.69 12.24 29.75
C ASN A 261 1.03 10.89 29.10
N ILE A 262 0.07 9.97 29.06
CA ILE A 262 0.23 8.62 28.48
C ILE A 262 -0.45 8.47 27.11
N LEU A 263 -1.00 9.55 26.54
CA LEU A 263 -1.74 9.47 25.27
C LEU A 263 -0.86 9.00 24.12
N ASP A 264 0.40 9.42 24.09
CA ASP A 264 1.33 9.08 23.01
C ASP A 264 1.75 7.62 23.14
N TYR A 265 2.10 7.19 24.35
CA TYR A 265 2.30 5.78 24.69
C TYR A 265 1.11 4.89 24.28
N LYS A 266 -0.13 5.25 24.64
CA LYS A 266 -1.32 4.49 24.22
C LYS A 266 -1.48 4.45 22.71
N SER A 267 -1.28 5.59 22.05
CA SER A 267 -1.42 5.72 20.60
C SER A 267 -0.41 4.85 19.85
N ILE A 268 0.85 4.86 20.29
CA ILE A 268 1.91 4.02 19.73
C ILE A 268 1.67 2.55 20.06
N CYS A 269 1.29 2.21 21.28
CA CYS A 269 1.00 0.82 21.67
C CYS A 269 -0.12 0.22 20.82
N ILE A 270 -1.20 0.97 20.57
CA ILE A 270 -2.28 0.58 19.65
C ILE A 270 -1.73 0.32 18.25
N ILE A 271 -0.84 1.18 17.74
CA ILE A 271 -0.23 0.99 16.42
C ILE A 271 0.64 -0.27 16.37
N MET A 272 1.45 -0.51 17.41
CA MET A 272 2.31 -1.69 17.48
C MET A 272 1.51 -2.98 17.60
N LEU A 273 0.48 -3.03 18.44
CA LEU A 273 -0.40 -4.19 18.59
C LEU A 273 -1.13 -4.53 17.28
N ARG A 274 -1.53 -3.51 16.51
CA ARG A 274 -2.13 -3.72 15.19
C ARG A 274 -1.11 -4.15 14.15
N SER A 275 0.15 -3.74 14.32
CA SER A 275 1.22 -4.04 13.36
C SER A 275 1.89 -5.38 13.65
N PHE A 276 2.07 -5.80 14.90
CA PHE A 276 2.80 -7.03 15.22
C PHE A 276 1.88 -8.18 15.57
N CYS A 277 0.71 -7.92 16.15
CA CYS A 277 -0.22 -8.97 16.60
C CYS A 277 -1.50 -9.07 15.74
N ASP A 278 -1.63 -8.25 14.68
CA ASP A 278 -2.83 -8.12 13.82
C ASP A 278 -4.17 -7.91 14.58
N LEU A 279 -4.12 -7.34 15.79
CA LEU A 279 -5.32 -7.17 16.61
C LEU A 279 -6.32 -6.21 15.94
N THR A 280 -7.59 -6.60 15.97
CA THR A 280 -8.71 -5.72 15.61
C THR A 280 -8.91 -4.66 16.70
N ARG A 281 -9.54 -3.54 16.35
CA ARG A 281 -9.91 -2.52 17.35
C ARG A 281 -10.77 -3.09 18.48
N LYS A 282 -11.66 -4.04 18.17
CA LYS A 282 -12.49 -4.73 19.18
C LYS A 282 -11.62 -5.53 20.15
N GLN A 283 -10.64 -6.28 19.64
CA GLN A 283 -9.69 -7.01 20.48
C GLN A 283 -8.84 -6.06 21.33
N ILE A 284 -8.42 -4.91 20.79
CA ILE A 284 -7.69 -3.89 21.56
C ILE A 284 -8.55 -3.27 22.66
N CYS A 285 -9.83 -2.97 22.38
CA CYS A 285 -10.78 -2.54 23.40
C CYS A 285 -10.87 -3.56 24.55
N SER A 286 -10.97 -4.85 24.22
CA SER A 286 -10.98 -5.93 25.20
C SER A 286 -9.66 -6.03 25.98
N LEU A 287 -8.52 -5.85 25.30
CA LEU A 287 -7.19 -5.94 25.90
C LEU A 287 -6.91 -4.80 26.89
N PHE A 288 -7.26 -3.56 26.53
CA PHE A 288 -6.97 -2.40 27.36
C PHE A 288 -7.99 -2.25 28.49
N GLY A 289 -9.22 -2.77 28.29
CA GLY A 289 -10.33 -2.51 29.19
C GLY A 289 -10.72 -1.03 29.14
N ASN A 290 -12.01 -0.71 29.23
CA ASN A 290 -12.49 0.67 29.32
C ASN A 290 -12.22 1.60 28.11
N MET A 291 -12.01 1.06 26.92
CA MET A 291 -11.90 1.83 25.68
C MET A 291 -13.01 1.49 24.69
N THR A 292 -13.60 2.53 24.07
CA THR A 292 -14.53 2.35 22.95
C THR A 292 -13.78 2.19 21.63
N ILE A 293 -14.43 1.56 20.64
CA ILE A 293 -13.86 1.42 19.29
C ILE A 293 -13.54 2.80 18.69
N SER A 294 -14.39 3.80 18.96
CA SER A 294 -14.19 5.19 18.53
C SER A 294 -12.95 5.81 19.17
N ASN A 295 -12.70 5.55 20.46
CA ASN A 295 -11.51 6.02 21.15
C ASN A 295 -10.24 5.35 20.59
N VAL A 296 -10.25 4.02 20.39
CA VAL A 296 -9.14 3.30 19.74
C VAL A 296 -8.89 3.80 18.31
N TYR A 297 -9.95 4.13 17.55
CA TYR A 297 -9.82 4.75 16.24
C TYR A 297 -9.14 6.12 16.31
N TYR A 298 -9.58 6.98 17.24
CA TYR A 298 -8.98 8.30 17.47
C TYR A 298 -7.50 8.19 17.84
N LEU A 299 -7.14 7.34 18.80
CA LEU A 299 -5.75 7.14 19.20
C LEU A 299 -4.90 6.51 18.10
N SER A 300 -5.46 5.62 17.28
CA SER A 300 -4.75 5.07 16.11
C SER A 300 -4.43 6.13 15.07
N ASN A 301 -5.30 7.13 14.87
CA ASN A 301 -5.02 8.26 13.98
C ASN A 301 -4.02 9.24 14.60
N ARG A 302 -4.16 9.52 15.90
CA ARG A 302 -3.21 10.34 16.65
C ARG A 302 -1.81 9.73 16.59
N GLY A 303 -1.68 8.44 16.84
CA GLY A 303 -0.40 7.73 16.80
C GLY A 303 0.26 7.80 15.43
N ASN A 304 -0.51 7.72 14.34
CA ASN A 304 0.05 7.87 12.99
C ASN A 304 0.60 9.27 12.78
N LYS A 305 -0.13 10.29 13.21
CA LYS A 305 0.32 11.68 13.14
C LYS A 305 1.61 11.88 13.94
N ILE A 306 1.67 11.34 15.15
CA ILE A 306 2.85 11.39 16.02
C ILE A 306 4.05 10.65 15.41
N LEU A 307 3.83 9.49 14.80
CA LEU A 307 4.88 8.73 14.09
C LEU A 307 5.42 9.45 12.86
N ASP A 308 4.62 10.31 12.25
CA ASP A 308 5.03 11.07 11.07
C ASP A 308 5.73 12.38 11.47
N GLU A 309 5.38 12.97 12.63
CA GLU A 309 5.84 14.29 13.08
C GLU A 309 6.98 14.26 14.13
N GLN A 310 6.98 13.29 15.04
CA GLN A 310 7.78 13.34 16.27
C GLN A 310 8.73 12.16 16.46
N TYR A 311 8.43 11.00 15.87
CA TYR A 311 9.23 9.77 16.07
C TYR A 311 9.77 9.23 14.75
N ASN A 312 10.95 8.60 14.78
CA ASN A 312 11.45 7.87 13.62
C ASN A 312 10.76 6.50 13.53
N ARG A 313 9.69 6.41 12.72
CA ARG A 313 8.90 5.19 12.52
C ARG A 313 9.76 3.95 12.25
N LYS A 314 10.78 4.04 11.39
CA LYS A 314 11.63 2.90 11.04
C LYS A 314 12.47 2.43 12.22
N LEU A 315 13.04 3.37 12.98
CA LEU A 315 13.84 3.05 14.16
C LEU A 315 12.95 2.42 15.24
N LEU A 316 11.80 3.02 15.54
CA LEU A 316 10.87 2.51 16.53
C LEU A 316 10.41 1.07 16.20
N TYR A 317 9.97 0.81 14.97
CA TYR A 317 9.56 -0.54 14.58
C TYR A 317 10.70 -1.54 14.69
N LYS A 318 11.94 -1.14 14.38
CA LYS A 318 13.12 -2.00 14.51
C LYS A 318 13.43 -2.30 15.98
N THR A 319 13.38 -1.29 16.86
CA THR A 319 13.60 -1.44 18.31
C THR A 319 12.55 -2.35 18.93
N ILE A 320 11.26 -2.12 18.64
CA ILE A 320 10.19 -2.97 19.17
C ILE A 320 10.34 -4.40 18.66
N LEU A 321 10.71 -4.60 17.40
CA LEU A 321 10.91 -5.94 16.85
C LEU A 321 12.10 -6.65 17.51
N SER A 322 13.20 -5.96 17.81
CA SER A 322 14.35 -6.57 18.49
C SER A 322 14.05 -6.95 19.94
N ASP A 323 13.12 -6.27 20.60
CA ASP A 323 12.75 -6.55 21.99
C ASP A 323 11.81 -7.76 22.12
N VAL A 324 11.18 -8.20 21.01
CA VAL A 324 10.17 -9.27 21.01
C VAL A 324 10.52 -10.45 20.08
N SER A 325 11.71 -10.43 19.47
CA SER A 325 12.30 -11.54 18.73
C SER A 325 13.31 -12.25 19.61
#